data_AF-A0A5D4SG44-F1
#
_entry.id   AF-A0A5D4SG44-F1
#
_cell.length_a   1.000
_cell.length_b   1.000
_cell.length_c   1.000
_cell.angle_alpha   90.00
_cell.angle_beta   90.00
_cell.angle_gamma   90.00
#
_symmetry.space_group_name_H-M   'P 1'
#
loop_
_entity.id
_entity.type
_entity.pdbx_description
1 polymer ?
#
loop_
_entity_poly.entity_id
_entity_poly.type
_entity_poly.pdbx_seq_one_letter_code
_entity_poly.pdbx_strand_id
1 'polypeptide(L)'
;MTLKKIGTLPELVKRAENAAGSRLYISQEESSRPGAVLGDEDSPSGSAMGLELSLLLQTGSEQLYYSNKYDEEDLYEADLGFLEGLKENTDHTLLSPSDFRKRLESAE
;
A
#
# COMPACT_ATOMS: atom_id res chain seq x y z
N MET A 1 -15.16 -8.19 12.95
CA MET A 1 -14.11 -8.69 12.03
C MET A 1 -12.79 -8.45 12.73
N THR A 2 -11.78 -9.31 12.55
CA THR A 2 -10.46 -9.08 13.18
C THR A 2 -9.54 -8.45 12.16
N LEU A 3 -8.97 -7.28 12.48
CA LEU A 3 -7.95 -6.63 11.68
C LEU A 3 -6.58 -7.23 12.03
N LYS A 4 -5.83 -7.69 11.02
CA LYS A 4 -4.52 -8.28 11.19
C LYS A 4 -3.51 -7.61 10.28
N LYS A 5 -2.44 -7.05 10.87
CA LYS A 5 -1.33 -6.48 10.10
C LYS A 5 -0.45 -7.59 9.53
N ILE A 6 -0.15 -7.52 8.25
CA ILE A 6 0.74 -8.40 7.50
C ILE A 6 2.05 -7.67 7.24
N GLY A 7 3.17 -8.37 7.41
CA GLY A 7 4.51 -7.79 7.27
C GLY A 7 5.03 -7.74 5.83
N THR A 8 4.47 -8.55 4.91
CA THR A 8 4.95 -8.65 3.53
C THR A 8 3.80 -8.75 2.52
N LEU A 9 3.93 -8.05 1.40
CA LEU A 9 2.98 -8.08 0.29
C LEU A 9 2.73 -9.51 -0.27
N PRO A 10 3.74 -10.37 -0.52
CA PRO A 10 3.51 -11.73 -1.00
C PRO A 10 2.71 -12.61 -0.02
N GLU A 11 2.79 -12.34 1.29
CA GLU A 11 1.93 -13.04 2.26
C GLU A 11 0.47 -12.61 2.09
N LEU A 12 0.21 -11.32 1.86
CA LEU A 12 -1.14 -10.81 1.58
C LEU A 12 -1.69 -11.39 0.26
N VAL A 13 -0.87 -11.48 -0.78
CA VAL A 13 -1.24 -12.08 -2.07
C VAL A 13 -1.70 -13.53 -1.88
N LYS A 14 -0.89 -14.35 -1.21
CA LYS A 14 -1.25 -15.75 -0.93
C LYS A 14 -2.57 -15.89 -0.17
N ARG A 15 -2.86 -14.96 0.74
CA ARG A 15 -4.13 -14.96 1.48
C ARG A 15 -5.31 -14.60 0.59
N ALA A 16 -5.15 -13.62 -0.29
CA ALA A 16 -6.18 -13.25 -1.25
C ALA A 16 -6.49 -14.40 -2.21
N GLU A 17 -5.46 -15.07 -2.73
CA GLU A 17 -5.63 -16.22 -3.62
C GLU A 17 -6.36 -17.40 -2.94
N ASN A 18 -6.16 -17.60 -1.63
CA ASN A 18 -6.86 -18.65 -0.88
C ASN A 18 -8.27 -18.23 -0.40
N ALA A 19 -8.59 -16.94 -0.39
CA ALA A 19 -9.85 -16.42 0.12
C ALA A 19 -10.84 -16.16 -1.02
N ALA A 20 -11.72 -17.13 -1.28
CA ALA A 20 -12.78 -16.97 -2.26
C ALA A 20 -13.69 -15.77 -1.93
N GLY A 21 -13.80 -14.82 -2.85
CA GLY A 21 -14.59 -13.60 -2.68
C GLY A 21 -13.93 -12.50 -1.84
N SER A 22 -12.60 -12.53 -1.68
CA SER A 22 -11.88 -11.43 -1.04
C SER A 22 -11.90 -10.16 -1.89
N ARG A 23 -11.94 -9.02 -1.22
CA ARG A 23 -11.88 -7.70 -1.85
C ARG A 23 -10.65 -6.94 -1.39
N LEU A 24 -9.86 -6.49 -2.36
CA LEU A 24 -8.63 -5.75 -2.12
C LEU A 24 -8.89 -4.24 -2.22
N TYR A 25 -8.50 -3.49 -1.20
CA TYR A 25 -8.45 -2.05 -1.25
C TYR A 25 -7.01 -1.59 -1.32
N ILE A 26 -6.75 -0.62 -2.19
CA ILE A 26 -5.40 -0.17 -2.51
C ILE A 26 -5.35 1.33 -2.29
N SER A 27 -4.38 1.77 -1.51
CA SER A 27 -4.07 3.17 -1.30
C SER A 27 -2.59 3.41 -1.55
N GLN A 28 -2.31 4.36 -2.43
CA GLN A 28 -0.96 4.79 -2.77
C GLN A 28 -0.88 6.25 -2.33
N GLU A 29 0.12 6.57 -1.52
CA GLU A 29 0.37 7.93 -1.06
C GLU A 29 1.79 8.32 -1.41
N GLU A 30 1.91 9.32 -2.28
CA GLU A 30 3.18 9.92 -2.65
C GLU A 30 3.41 11.13 -1.73
N SER A 31 4.25 10.95 -0.73
CA SER A 31 4.66 12.01 0.18
C SER A 31 5.92 12.69 -0.36
N SER A 32 5.72 13.78 -1.09
CA SER A 32 6.78 14.76 -1.32
C SER A 32 7.08 15.46 0.00
N ARG A 33 8.22 15.16 0.64
CA ARG A 33 8.63 15.91 1.84
C ARG A 33 8.77 17.39 1.44
N PRO A 34 8.05 18.34 2.07
CA PRO A 34 8.25 19.77 1.83
C PRO A 34 9.57 20.18 2.49
N GLY A 35 10.68 19.89 1.81
CA GLY A 35 12.04 20.25 2.18
C GLY A 35 12.85 20.78 1.01
N ALA A 36 12.23 20.96 -0.17
CA ALA A 36 12.84 21.66 -1.29
C ALA A 36 12.82 23.17 -1.00
N VAL A 37 13.74 23.60 -0.14
CA VAL A 37 14.20 24.99 -0.13
C VAL A 37 14.80 25.21 -1.52
N LEU A 38 14.14 26.06 -2.32
CA LEU A 38 14.73 26.68 -3.49
C LEU A 38 15.91 27.53 -3.02
N GLY A 39 17.08 26.91 -2.89
CA GLY A 39 18.29 27.51 -2.37
C GLY A 39 19.48 26.89 -3.07
N ASP A 40 19.87 27.55 -4.15
CA ASP A 40 21.22 27.69 -4.70
C ASP A 40 22.31 26.71 -4.22
N GLU A 41 22.95 26.08 -5.21
CA GLU A 41 24.35 25.63 -5.18
C GLU A 41 24.69 24.43 -4.24
N ASP A 42 24.99 23.29 -4.88
CA ASP A 42 25.81 22.19 -4.33
C ASP A 42 25.19 21.24 -3.26
N SER A 43 24.22 20.40 -3.65
CA SER A 43 23.83 19.25 -2.81
C SER A 43 23.50 18.00 -3.64
N PRO A 44 24.22 16.88 -3.48
CA PRO A 44 23.89 15.60 -4.11
C PRO A 44 22.81 14.86 -3.32
N SER A 45 21.75 15.57 -2.94
CA SER A 45 20.65 14.99 -2.16
C SER A 45 19.46 14.80 -3.08
N GLY A 46 19.42 13.61 -3.70
CA GLY A 46 18.25 13.14 -4.42
C GLY A 46 17.01 13.35 -3.56
N SER A 47 16.02 14.02 -4.12
CA SER A 47 14.72 14.23 -3.51
C SER A 47 14.18 12.89 -3.02
N ALA A 48 14.27 12.60 -1.72
CA ALA A 48 13.70 11.40 -1.13
C ALA A 48 12.16 11.54 -1.19
N MET A 49 11.57 11.11 -2.30
CA MET A 49 10.15 10.88 -2.42
C MET A 49 9.81 9.74 -1.46
N GLY A 50 8.97 10.03 -0.46
CA GLY A 50 8.44 8.98 0.40
C GLY A 50 7.25 8.35 -0.31
N LEU A 51 7.40 7.16 -0.85
CA LEU A 51 6.30 6.40 -1.44
C LEU A 51 5.70 5.51 -0.37
N GLU A 52 4.39 5.58 -0.13
CA GLU A 52 3.70 4.69 0.79
C GLU A 52 2.68 3.84 0.02
N LEU A 53 2.79 2.52 0.16
CA LEU A 53 1.81 1.57 -0.34
C LEU A 53 1.05 0.96 0.83
N SER A 54 -0.25 1.18 0.86
CA SER A 54 -1.16 0.65 1.87
C SER A 54 -2.23 -0.21 1.21
N LEU A 55 -2.34 -1.47 1.63
CA LEU A 55 -3.28 -2.46 1.11
C LEU A 55 -4.16 -3.00 2.23
N LEU A 56 -5.42 -3.22 1.93
CA LEU A 56 -6.38 -3.82 2.85
C LEU A 56 -7.15 -4.92 2.12
N LEU A 57 -6.86 -6.16 2.46
CA LEU A 57 -7.58 -7.32 1.96
C LEU A 57 -8.72 -7.64 2.92
N GLN A 58 -9.95 -7.47 2.46
CA GLN A 58 -11.15 -7.82 3.21
C GLN A 58 -11.62 -9.21 2.77
N THR A 59 -11.61 -10.14 3.72
CA THR A 59 -12.21 -11.47 3.55
C THR A 59 -13.52 -11.54 4.35
N GLY A 60 -14.32 -12.58 4.14
CA GLY A 60 -15.57 -12.77 4.90
C GLY A 60 -15.36 -12.95 6.41
N SER A 61 -14.15 -13.29 6.85
CA SER A 61 -13.84 -13.65 8.24
C SER A 61 -12.90 -12.65 8.92
N GLU A 62 -11.93 -12.12 8.17
CA GLU A 62 -10.86 -11.25 8.68
C GLU A 62 -10.48 -10.15 7.68
N GLN A 63 -9.86 -9.09 8.18
CA GLN A 63 -9.29 -8.02 7.38
C GLN A 63 -7.78 -8.01 7.56
N LEU A 64 -7.05 -8.01 6.46
CA LEU A 64 -5.60 -8.08 6.43
C LEU A 64 -5.06 -6.77 5.91
N TYR A 65 -4.24 -6.09 6.70
CA TYR A 65 -3.68 -4.79 6.37
C TYR A 65 -2.17 -4.91 6.13
N TYR A 66 -1.71 -4.42 5.00
CA TYR A 66 -0.29 -4.23 4.68
C TYR A 66 -0.04 -2.75 4.48
N SER A 67 1.06 -2.24 5.03
CA SER A 67 1.52 -0.89 4.74
C SER A 67 3.02 -0.87 4.82
N ASN A 68 3.62 -0.33 3.77
CA ASN A 68 5.05 -0.19 3.65
C ASN A 68 5.41 1.18 3.08
N LYS A 69 6.52 1.72 3.57
CA LYS A 69 7.12 2.97 3.10
C LYS A 69 8.38 2.63 2.35
N TYR A 70 8.52 3.17 1.16
CA TYR A 70 9.64 2.99 0.27
C TYR A 70 10.36 4.33 0.18
N ASP A 71 11.66 4.29 0.44
CA ASP A 71 12.57 5.41 0.20
C ASP A 71 13.19 5.34 -1.21
N GLU A 72 13.01 4.21 -1.92
CA GLU A 72 13.56 3.93 -3.24
C GLU A 72 12.44 3.51 -4.21
N GLU A 73 12.41 4.12 -5.40
CA GLU A 73 11.39 3.86 -6.44
C GLU A 73 11.46 2.42 -6.96
N ASP A 74 12.67 1.86 -7.17
CA ASP A 74 12.87 0.46 -7.59
C ASP A 74 12.17 -0.55 -6.66
N LEU A 75 12.22 -0.33 -5.35
CA LEU A 75 11.56 -1.21 -4.38
C LEU A 75 10.03 -1.08 -4.44
N TYR A 76 9.54 0.12 -4.72
CA TYR A 76 8.12 0.38 -4.90
C TYR A 76 7.60 -0.27 -6.19
N GLU A 77 8.32 -0.12 -7.31
CA GLU A 77 7.98 -0.75 -8.59
C GLU A 77 7.98 -2.28 -8.49
N ALA A 78 8.92 -2.87 -7.76
CA ALA A 78 8.94 -4.32 -7.51
C ALA A 78 7.65 -4.79 -6.81
N ASP A 79 7.23 -4.11 -5.75
CA ASP A 79 6.00 -4.44 -5.01
C ASP A 79 4.73 -4.12 -5.82
N LEU A 80 4.76 -3.10 -6.68
CA LEU A 80 3.69 -2.83 -7.64
C LEU A 80 3.51 -3.98 -8.62
N GLY A 81 4.58 -4.61 -9.10
CA GLY A 81 4.49 -5.78 -9.99
C GLY A 81 3.73 -6.94 -9.34
N PHE A 82 4.00 -7.21 -8.06
CA PHE A 82 3.23 -8.21 -7.29
C PHE A 82 1.77 -7.79 -7.09
N LEU A 83 1.54 -6.49 -6.85
CA LEU A 83 0.20 -5.94 -6.71
C LEU A 83 -0.60 -6.04 -8.01
N GLU A 84 0.01 -5.81 -9.16
CA GLU A 84 -0.66 -5.95 -10.47
C GLU A 84 -1.14 -7.38 -10.70
N GLY A 85 -0.29 -8.38 -10.48
CA GLY A 85 -0.71 -9.78 -10.57
C GLY A 85 -1.86 -10.11 -9.61
N LEU A 86 -1.88 -9.48 -8.43
CA LEU A 86 -2.99 -9.62 -7.49
C LEU A 86 -4.28 -8.96 -7.99
N LYS A 87 -4.19 -7.76 -8.58
CA LYS A 87 -5.33 -7.02 -9.16
C LYS A 87 -6.01 -7.78 -10.29
N GLU A 88 -5.27 -8.58 -11.04
CA GLU A 88 -5.82 -9.42 -12.13
C GLU A 88 -6.68 -10.57 -11.60
N ASN A 89 -6.36 -11.09 -10.42
CA ASN A 89 -7.01 -12.28 -9.86
C ASN A 89 -8.03 -11.97 -8.74
N THR A 90 -8.03 -10.74 -8.21
CA THR A 90 -8.85 -10.33 -7.07
C THR A 90 -9.61 -9.05 -7.35
N ASP A 91 -10.87 -8.96 -6.92
CA ASP A 91 -11.64 -7.72 -6.99
C ASP A 91 -10.91 -6.63 -6.21
N HIS A 92 -10.48 -5.57 -6.90
CA HIS A 92 -9.72 -4.51 -6.30
C HIS A 92 -10.45 -3.17 -6.41
N THR A 93 -10.21 -2.29 -5.44
CA THR A 93 -10.76 -0.94 -5.42
C THR A 93 -9.68 0.01 -4.96
N LEU A 94 -9.35 0.98 -5.82
CA LEU A 94 -8.47 2.07 -5.48
C LEU A 94 -9.22 3.05 -4.57
N LEU A 95 -8.61 3.36 -3.43
CA LEU A 95 -9.12 4.32 -2.46
C LEU A 95 -8.08 5.40 -2.21
N SER A 96 -8.56 6.62 -2.05
CA SER A 96 -7.74 7.70 -1.49
C SER A 96 -7.29 7.34 -0.08
N PRO A 97 -6.13 7.83 0.39
CA PRO A 97 -5.61 7.53 1.73
C PRO A 97 -6.61 7.89 2.84
N SER A 98 -7.39 8.96 2.67
CA SER A 98 -8.45 9.33 3.61
C SER A 98 -9.58 8.30 3.69
N ASP A 99 -10.04 7.76 2.56
CA ASP A 99 -11.11 6.75 2.51
C ASP A 99 -10.63 5.39 2.98
N PHE A 100 -9.37 5.06 2.66
CA PHE A 100 -8.72 3.86 3.14
C PHE A 100 -8.61 3.85 4.66
N ARG A 101 -8.15 4.97 5.25
CA ARG A 101 -8.03 5.11 6.71
C ARG A 101 -9.38 5.02 7.42
N LYS A 102 -10.43 5.66 6.89
CA LYS A 102 -11.79 5.51 7.43
C LYS A 102 -12.27 4.06 7.45
N ARG A 103 -11.91 3.27 6.42
CA ARG A 103 -12.21 1.84 6.36
C ARG A 103 -11.43 1.05 7.40
N LEU A 104 -10.16 1.39 7.60
CA LEU A 104 -9.31 0.77 8.60
C LEU A 104 -9.87 1.02 10.01
N GLU A 105 -10.30 2.25 10.30
CA GLU A 105 -10.91 2.62 11.59
C GLU A 105 -12.29 2.00 11.81
N SER A 106 -13.06 1.71 10.75
CA SER A 106 -14.32 0.96 10.86
C SER A 106 -14.13 -0.56 11.01
N ALA A 107 -12.90 -1.05 10.82
CA ALA A 107 -12.55 -2.47 10.89
C ALA A 107 -12.03 -2.89 12.28
N GLU A 108 -11.63 -1.92 13.12
CA GLU A 108 -11.28 -2.10 14.54
C GLU A 108 -12.53 -2.20 15.43
#